data_AF-A0A835RHW8-F1
#
_entry.id   AF-A0A835RHW8-F1
#
_cell.length_a   1.000
_cell.length_b   1.000
_cell.length_c   1.000
_cell.angle_alpha   90.00
_cell.angle_beta   90.00
_cell.angle_gamma   90.00
#
_symmetry.space_group_name_H-M   'P 1'
#
loop_
_entity.id
_entity.type
_entity.pdbx_description
1 polymer ?
#
loop_
_entity_poly.entity_id
_entity_poly.type
_entity_poly.pdbx_seq_one_letter_code
_entity_poly.pdbx_strand_id
1 'polypeptide(L)'
;MMSSPMEVAVQEVSADSETTDPERAIAFASNPISPEDKVLVSVEVCMKSHSTARAEDVRMAIESMLEKRSLSYADGPVPVPTDDSFLADNVGSISICDTDEWVENHKILLFWQVKPVVHVFQLSEEGPGEDPSGEDMLSCFCEWVLPAKEFDRLWESLIYETGLKQRLLRYASSALLFTEKGVDPCLVSWNRIILLHGPPGTGKTSLCKALAQKLSIRFKSRYSLCQLVEVNAHSLFSKWFSESGKLVAKLFQKIQDMVEDESNLVFVLMDEVESLAAARHAALSGSEPSDSIRVVNALLTQMDRLKSWPNVIIMTTSNITDAIDVAFVDRADIRAYVGPPALQARYEILRSCLQELLRTGILKFPQDHEDHDLLNYSTLKEKLNTSELENPQESLLLCWKLLEAAEACQGLSGRTLRKLPFLTHAALPSPSCCETSKFVHTLIEIAKREVSELHA
;
A
#
# COMPACT_ATOMS: atom_id res chain seq x y z
N MET A 1 9.98 -29.13 54.21
CA MET A 1 9.28 -28.30 55.22
C MET A 1 10.12 -27.03 55.36
N MET A 2 9.67 -25.93 54.76
CA MET A 2 9.12 -24.74 55.46
C MET A 2 10.19 -24.13 56.39
N SER A 3 10.60 -22.87 56.28
CA SER A 3 9.87 -21.66 55.88
C SER A 3 10.84 -20.47 55.71
N SER A 4 10.45 -19.51 54.86
CA SER A 4 10.82 -18.08 54.92
C SER A 4 10.39 -17.45 56.28
N PRO A 5 10.60 -16.15 56.62
CA PRO A 5 10.95 -15.00 55.78
C PRO A 5 11.99 -14.02 56.37
N MET A 6 12.40 -13.00 55.60
CA MET A 6 13.05 -11.81 56.14
C MET A 6 12.52 -10.56 55.43
N GLU A 7 12.06 -9.61 56.23
CA GLU A 7 11.35 -8.38 55.90
C GLU A 7 12.22 -7.36 55.15
N VAL A 8 11.57 -6.63 54.23
CA VAL A 8 12.09 -5.40 53.62
C VAL A 8 11.37 -4.24 54.30
N ALA A 9 12.15 -3.36 54.95
CA ALA A 9 11.66 -2.10 55.52
C ALA A 9 12.17 -0.91 54.69
N VAL A 10 11.26 0.04 54.50
CA VAL A 10 11.30 1.23 53.66
C VAL A 10 12.18 2.34 54.27
N GLN A 11 12.85 3.13 53.44
CA GLN A 11 13.33 4.46 53.83
C GLN A 11 13.02 5.47 52.70
N GLU A 12 12.05 6.35 52.97
CA GLU A 12 11.75 7.56 52.20
C GLU A 12 12.86 8.60 52.40
N VAL A 13 13.24 9.31 51.33
CA VAL A 13 13.92 10.62 51.45
C VAL A 13 13.29 11.60 50.45
N SER A 14 13.09 12.79 50.98
CA SER A 14 12.30 13.95 50.60
C SER A 14 12.71 14.69 49.33
N ALA A 15 11.73 15.38 48.77
CA ALA A 15 11.90 16.48 47.83
C ALA A 15 12.63 17.65 48.48
N ASP A 16 13.64 18.18 47.78
CA ASP A 16 14.14 19.54 48.00
C ASP A 16 14.39 20.23 46.66
N SER A 17 13.99 21.49 46.66
CA SER A 17 13.97 22.46 45.58
C SER A 17 15.34 23.06 45.29
N GLU A 18 15.78 23.06 44.02
CA GLU A 18 16.85 23.97 43.56
C GLU A 18 16.50 24.60 42.20
N THR A 19 16.11 25.87 42.30
CA THR A 19 16.48 27.02 41.44
C THR A 19 16.90 26.76 39.99
N THR A 20 16.08 27.29 39.08
CA THR A 20 16.31 27.45 37.64
C THR A 20 17.43 28.45 37.33
N ASP A 21 18.58 27.96 36.87
CA ASP A 21 19.57 28.77 36.14
C ASP A 21 19.20 28.83 34.64
N PRO A 22 19.01 30.01 34.04
CA PRO A 22 18.58 30.16 32.64
C PRO A 22 19.69 29.92 31.60
N GLU A 23 20.91 29.56 31.99
CA GLU A 23 22.04 29.37 31.05
C GLU A 23 22.25 27.93 30.57
N ARG A 24 21.46 26.95 31.05
CA ARG A 24 21.51 25.55 30.54
C ARG A 24 20.57 25.25 29.37
N ALA A 25 19.80 26.22 28.90
CA ALA A 25 18.80 26.03 27.83
C ALA A 25 19.34 26.15 26.39
N ILE A 26 20.64 26.40 26.17
CA ILE A 26 21.21 26.64 24.82
C ILE A 26 22.23 25.57 24.39
N ALA A 27 22.46 24.50 25.18
CA ALA A 27 23.46 23.47 24.88
C ALA A 27 22.91 22.17 24.26
N PHE A 28 21.78 22.21 23.55
CA PHE A 28 21.23 21.05 22.79
C PHE A 28 21.23 21.27 21.27
N ALA A 29 22.14 22.11 20.76
CA ALA A 29 22.41 22.21 19.33
C ALA A 29 23.86 21.82 19.06
N SER A 30 24.05 20.94 18.07
CA SER A 30 25.32 20.49 17.48
C SER A 30 26.11 19.41 18.23
N ASN A 31 25.57 18.20 18.29
CA ASN A 31 26.41 17.02 18.03
C ASN A 31 26.29 16.68 16.54
N PRO A 32 27.37 16.76 15.74
CA PRO A 32 27.34 16.27 14.37
C PRO A 32 27.16 14.75 14.42
N ILE A 33 26.00 14.30 13.94
CA ILE A 33 25.65 12.89 13.76
C ILE A 33 26.73 12.25 12.87
N SER A 34 27.26 11.09 13.27
CA SER A 34 28.22 10.30 12.48
C SER A 34 27.66 10.05 11.07
N PRO A 35 28.49 9.96 10.01
CA PRO A 35 28.00 9.59 8.67
C PRO A 35 27.30 8.22 8.62
N GLU A 36 27.46 7.38 9.65
CA GLU A 36 26.83 6.06 9.83
C GLU A 36 25.42 6.12 10.46
N ASP A 37 25.01 7.26 11.02
CA ASP A 37 23.73 7.44 11.72
C ASP A 37 22.68 8.18 10.87
N LYS A 38 22.93 8.35 9.56
CA LYS A 38 21.98 9.01 8.65
C LYS A 38 20.76 8.11 8.39
N VAL A 39 19.58 8.70 8.45
CA VAL A 39 18.32 8.04 8.14
C VAL A 39 18.25 7.79 6.63
N LEU A 40 18.04 6.54 6.23
CA LEU A 40 17.81 6.17 4.84
C LEU A 40 16.39 6.56 4.44
N VAL A 41 16.24 7.41 3.42
CA VAL A 41 14.94 7.80 2.88
C VAL A 41 14.85 7.36 1.43
N SER A 42 13.77 6.67 1.08
CA SER A 42 13.58 6.17 -0.29
C SER A 42 13.06 7.31 -1.18
N VAL A 43 13.69 7.49 -2.33
CA VAL A 43 13.26 8.44 -3.36
C VAL A 43 12.98 7.66 -4.63
N GLU A 44 11.74 7.71 -5.08
CA GLU A 44 11.27 7.01 -6.28
C GLU A 44 11.21 7.99 -7.45
N VAL A 45 11.88 7.63 -8.55
CA VAL A 45 12.01 8.47 -9.75
C VAL A 45 11.46 7.72 -10.95
N CYS A 46 10.34 8.19 -11.47
CA CYS A 46 9.72 7.65 -12.67
C CYS A 46 10.25 8.39 -13.90
N MET A 47 10.87 7.65 -14.82
CA MET A 47 11.31 8.15 -16.12
C MET A 47 10.13 8.28 -17.09
N LYS A 48 10.23 9.24 -18.02
CA LYS A 48 9.24 9.35 -19.09
C LYS A 48 9.32 8.15 -20.03
N SER A 49 8.19 7.73 -20.59
CA SER A 49 8.11 6.57 -21.49
C SER A 49 9.00 6.70 -22.74
N HIS A 50 9.22 7.92 -23.24
CA HIS A 50 10.08 8.19 -24.38
C HIS A 50 11.56 8.40 -24.04
N SER A 51 11.94 8.36 -22.75
CA SER A 51 13.32 8.57 -22.34
C SER A 51 14.16 7.34 -22.69
N THR A 52 15.37 7.59 -23.21
CA THR A 52 16.38 6.56 -23.52
C THR A 52 17.64 6.73 -22.66
N ALA A 53 17.60 7.63 -21.67
CA ALA A 53 18.70 7.85 -20.76
C ALA A 53 18.96 6.58 -19.93
N ARG A 54 20.21 6.35 -19.52
CA ARG A 54 20.51 5.25 -18.62
C ARG A 54 20.01 5.61 -17.22
N ALA A 55 19.40 4.65 -16.54
CA ALA A 55 18.88 4.85 -15.18
C ALA A 55 19.95 5.37 -14.22
N GLU A 56 21.19 4.95 -14.39
CA GLU A 56 22.35 5.40 -13.59
C GLU A 56 22.67 6.89 -13.78
N ASP A 57 22.59 7.39 -15.01
CA ASP A 57 22.85 8.81 -15.30
C ASP A 57 21.76 9.69 -14.68
N VAL A 58 20.49 9.25 -14.76
CA VAL A 58 19.35 9.89 -14.10
C VAL A 58 19.51 9.87 -12.58
N ARG A 59 19.92 8.73 -12.02
CA ARG A 59 20.16 8.55 -10.59
C ARG A 59 21.19 9.56 -10.06
N MET A 60 22.35 9.66 -10.71
CA MET A 60 23.39 10.61 -10.33
C MET A 60 22.93 12.08 -10.44
N ALA A 61 22.15 12.41 -11.47
CA ALA A 61 21.62 13.76 -11.64
C ALA A 61 20.62 14.12 -10.51
N ILE A 62 19.76 13.19 -10.12
CA ILE A 62 18.83 13.35 -9.01
C ILE A 62 19.56 13.46 -7.66
N GLU A 63 20.56 12.61 -7.41
CA GLU A 63 21.38 12.70 -6.18
C GLU A 63 22.05 14.07 -6.06
N SER A 64 22.68 14.56 -7.14
CA SER A 64 23.28 15.90 -7.16
C SER A 64 22.25 17.00 -6.94
N MET A 65 21.02 16.84 -7.47
CA MET A 65 19.92 17.77 -7.28
C MET A 65 19.45 17.83 -5.84
N LEU A 66 19.29 16.66 -5.19
CA LEU A 66 18.87 16.53 -3.80
C LEU A 66 19.93 17.08 -2.82
N GLU A 67 21.22 16.95 -3.14
CA GLU A 67 22.30 17.52 -2.33
C GLU A 67 22.36 19.06 -2.42
N LYS A 68 22.09 19.61 -3.61
CA LYS A 68 22.14 21.08 -3.85
C LYS A 68 20.94 21.81 -3.24
N ARG A 69 19.80 21.14 -3.13
CA ARG A 69 18.57 21.73 -2.60
C ARG A 69 18.43 21.37 -1.13
N SER A 70 18.39 22.36 -0.25
CA SER A 70 18.05 22.19 1.17
C SER A 70 16.57 21.84 1.34
N LEU A 71 16.18 20.64 0.87
CA LEU A 71 14.81 20.13 0.92
C LEU A 71 14.46 19.62 2.33
N SER A 72 13.23 19.89 2.74
CA SER A 72 12.59 19.12 3.81
C SER A 72 12.13 17.79 3.24
N TYR A 73 12.53 16.68 3.88
CA TYR A 73 12.09 15.35 3.46
C TYR A 73 10.73 15.05 4.10
N ALA A 74 9.67 15.11 3.30
CA ALA A 74 8.32 14.72 3.65
C ALA A 74 7.75 13.86 2.52
N ASP A 75 6.92 12.88 2.86
CA ASP A 75 6.29 12.00 1.88
C ASP A 75 5.45 12.79 0.88
N GLY A 76 5.66 12.52 -0.40
CA GLY A 76 4.94 13.18 -1.48
C GLY A 76 5.80 13.55 -2.69
N PRO A 77 5.16 14.17 -3.70
CA PRO A 77 5.82 14.53 -4.94
C PRO A 77 6.81 15.69 -4.74
N VAL A 78 7.97 15.58 -5.37
CA VAL A 78 8.97 16.65 -5.47
C VAL A 78 8.89 17.25 -6.87
N PRO A 79 8.79 18.59 -7.00
CA PRO A 79 8.73 19.22 -8.31
C PRO A 79 10.03 18.97 -9.09
N VAL A 80 9.90 18.50 -10.33
CA VAL A 80 11.04 18.32 -11.23
C VAL A 80 11.62 19.69 -11.56
N PRO A 81 12.93 19.93 -11.36
CA PRO A 81 13.54 21.21 -11.69
C PRO A 81 13.40 21.54 -13.17
N THR A 82 12.85 22.72 -13.48
CA THR A 82 12.80 23.25 -14.84
C THR A 82 14.14 23.79 -15.32
N ASP A 83 15.05 24.09 -14.39
CA ASP A 83 16.36 24.68 -14.67
C ASP A 83 17.36 23.64 -15.22
N ASP A 84 17.09 22.35 -14.98
CA ASP A 84 17.91 21.25 -15.46
C ASP A 84 17.23 20.61 -16.67
N SER A 85 17.76 20.91 -17.86
CA SER A 85 17.20 20.38 -19.12
C SER A 85 17.25 18.86 -19.18
N PHE A 86 18.28 18.23 -18.60
CA PHE A 86 18.41 16.77 -18.63
C PHE A 86 17.33 16.11 -17.77
N LEU A 87 17.11 16.60 -16.55
CA LEU A 87 16.03 16.10 -15.69
C LEU A 87 14.66 16.41 -16.27
N ALA A 88 14.45 17.63 -16.78
CA ALA A 88 13.19 18.03 -17.38
C ALA A 88 12.83 17.18 -18.60
N ASP A 89 13.80 16.75 -19.41
CA ASP A 89 13.56 15.92 -20.59
C ASP A 89 13.31 14.45 -20.25
N ASN A 90 13.96 13.91 -19.22
CA ASN A 90 13.98 12.46 -18.95
C ASN A 90 13.10 12.00 -17.78
N VAL A 91 12.86 12.87 -16.79
CA VAL A 91 12.13 12.52 -15.56
C VAL A 91 10.66 12.94 -15.67
N GLY A 92 9.75 12.02 -15.36
CA GLY A 92 8.31 12.27 -15.33
C GLY A 92 7.83 12.70 -13.94
N SER A 93 8.25 12.00 -12.89
CA SER A 93 7.92 12.34 -11.51
C SER A 93 9.00 11.91 -10.53
N ILE A 94 9.09 12.64 -9.42
CA ILE A 94 9.96 12.34 -8.28
C ILE A 94 9.06 12.29 -7.05
N SER A 95 9.22 11.28 -6.20
CA SER A 95 8.45 11.13 -4.98
C SER A 95 9.35 10.71 -3.82
N ILE A 96 9.23 11.37 -2.68
CA ILE A 96 9.82 10.93 -1.42
C ILE A 96 8.83 9.98 -0.76
N CYS A 97 9.31 8.85 -0.24
CA CYS A 97 8.48 7.79 0.32
C CYS A 97 9.03 7.25 1.64
N ASP A 98 8.12 6.72 2.47
CA ASP A 98 8.38 6.01 3.72
C ASP A 98 9.02 6.88 4.82
N THR A 99 8.70 8.18 4.87
CA THR A 99 9.12 9.08 5.96
C THR A 99 8.23 8.98 7.20
N ASP A 100 7.06 8.33 7.09
CA ASP A 100 6.01 8.22 8.13
C ASP A 100 6.51 7.80 9.53
N GLU A 101 7.52 6.93 9.62
CA GLU A 101 8.03 6.48 10.93
C GLU A 101 8.73 7.57 11.75
N TRP A 102 9.22 8.61 11.10
CA TRP A 102 9.96 9.69 11.75
C TRP A 102 9.06 10.91 12.00
N VAL A 103 7.94 11.00 11.26
CA VAL A 103 6.96 12.09 11.35
C VAL A 103 6.08 11.96 12.61
N GLU A 104 5.86 10.75 13.16
CA GLU A 104 5.12 10.57 14.42
C GLU A 104 5.73 11.35 15.61
N ASN A 105 7.00 11.76 15.51
CA ASN A 105 7.69 12.59 16.49
C ASN A 105 7.72 14.09 16.16
N HIS A 106 6.92 14.59 15.19
CA HIS A 106 6.88 16.00 14.75
C HIS A 106 8.24 16.56 14.30
N LYS A 107 9.14 15.68 13.83
CA LYS A 107 10.46 16.08 13.34
C LYS A 107 10.46 16.10 11.82
N ILE A 108 10.49 17.29 11.24
CA ILE A 108 10.86 17.46 9.83
C ILE A 108 12.28 16.89 9.68
N LEU A 109 12.45 15.90 8.81
CA LEU A 109 13.76 15.36 8.50
C LEU A 109 14.53 16.38 7.65
N LEU A 110 15.60 16.91 8.23
CA LEU A 110 16.43 17.93 7.60
C LEU A 110 17.51 17.27 6.74
N PHE A 111 17.94 17.95 5.68
CA PHE A 111 18.80 17.37 4.64
C PHE A 111 20.11 16.75 5.15
N TRP A 112 20.66 17.23 6.28
CA TRP A 112 21.89 16.65 6.86
C TRP A 112 21.67 15.35 7.63
N GLN A 113 20.45 15.07 8.07
CA GLN A 113 20.08 13.85 8.80
C GLN A 113 19.76 12.69 7.87
N VAL A 114 19.58 12.97 6.58
CA VAL A 114 19.07 12.03 5.59
C VAL A 114 20.16 11.58 4.63
N LYS A 115 20.11 10.32 4.25
CA LYS A 115 20.79 9.77 3.09
C LYS A 115 19.73 9.26 2.10
N PRO A 116 19.51 9.95 0.97
CA PRO A 116 18.51 9.52 0.00
C PRO A 116 18.98 8.24 -0.70
N VAL A 117 18.05 7.31 -0.89
CA VAL A 117 18.24 6.09 -1.69
C VAL A 117 17.36 6.24 -2.93
N VAL A 118 17.99 6.52 -4.08
CA VAL A 118 17.27 6.85 -5.32
C VAL A 118 17.00 5.58 -6.13
N HIS A 119 15.72 5.31 -6.36
CA HIS A 119 15.23 4.21 -7.17
C HIS A 119 14.67 4.76 -8.48
N VAL A 120 15.42 4.57 -9.56
CA VAL A 120 15.01 5.00 -10.91
C VAL A 120 14.33 3.86 -11.64
N PHE A 121 13.15 4.11 -12.20
CA PHE A 121 12.39 3.13 -12.95
C PHE A 121 11.62 3.76 -14.11
N GLN A 122 11.19 2.91 -15.04
CA GLN A 122 10.34 3.28 -16.17
C GLN A 122 9.14 2.34 -16.18
N LEU A 123 7.95 2.88 -16.40
CA LEU A 123 6.72 2.10 -16.42
C LEU A 123 6.59 1.29 -17.72
N SER A 124 6.23 0.02 -17.60
CA SER A 124 5.79 -0.78 -18.74
C SER A 124 4.39 -0.38 -19.17
N GLU A 125 4.21 -0.12 -20.46
CA GLU A 125 2.92 0.12 -21.12
C GLU A 125 2.28 -1.19 -21.61
N GLU A 126 2.99 -2.32 -21.49
CA GLU A 126 2.45 -3.64 -21.80
C GLU A 126 1.36 -3.98 -20.78
N GLY A 127 0.15 -4.23 -21.27
CA GLY A 127 -0.97 -4.71 -20.46
C GLY A 127 -0.75 -6.14 -19.98
N PRO A 128 -1.77 -6.79 -19.40
CA PRO A 128 -1.67 -8.19 -19.01
C PRO A 128 -1.28 -9.05 -20.23
N GLY A 129 -0.18 -9.80 -20.13
CA GLY A 129 0.40 -10.57 -21.21
C GLY A 129 -0.61 -11.55 -21.82
N GLU A 130 -0.91 -11.36 -23.11
CA GLU A 130 -1.69 -12.31 -23.89
C GLU A 130 -0.74 -13.34 -24.50
N ASP A 131 -0.68 -14.56 -23.95
CA ASP A 131 0.02 -15.68 -24.62
C ASP A 131 -0.60 -15.89 -26.03
N PRO A 132 0.15 -15.71 -27.13
CA PRO A 132 -0.39 -15.81 -28.50
C PRO A 132 -0.64 -17.27 -28.94
N SER A 133 -0.54 -18.25 -28.04
CA SER A 133 -0.54 -19.69 -28.36
C SER A 133 -1.77 -20.47 -27.91
N GLY A 134 -2.81 -19.84 -27.36
CA GLY A 134 -4.08 -20.53 -27.12
C GLY A 134 -5.15 -19.67 -26.46
N GLU A 135 -6.26 -19.48 -27.16
CA GLU A 135 -7.46 -18.75 -26.71
C GLU A 135 -8.06 -19.29 -25.38
N ASP A 136 -7.69 -20.51 -24.94
CA ASP A 136 -8.22 -21.14 -23.73
C ASP A 136 -7.41 -20.89 -22.43
N MET A 137 -6.12 -20.51 -22.50
CA MET A 137 -5.27 -20.34 -21.30
C MET A 137 -5.46 -18.98 -20.59
N LEU A 138 -5.86 -17.95 -21.35
CA LEU A 138 -5.90 -16.54 -20.93
C LEU A 138 -6.96 -16.23 -19.87
N SER A 139 -7.93 -17.12 -19.67
CA SER A 139 -9.08 -16.84 -18.82
C SER A 139 -8.89 -17.28 -17.35
N CYS A 140 -7.73 -17.83 -16.98
CA CYS A 140 -7.45 -18.33 -15.61
C CYS A 140 -6.44 -17.50 -14.82
N PHE A 141 -5.54 -16.79 -15.51
CA PHE A 141 -4.50 -15.99 -14.88
C PHE A 141 -4.14 -14.80 -15.76
N CYS A 142 -3.58 -13.77 -15.15
CA CYS A 142 -3.07 -12.58 -15.82
C CYS A 142 -1.61 -12.38 -15.43
N GLU A 143 -0.80 -11.87 -16.35
CA GLU A 143 0.63 -11.68 -16.16
C GLU A 143 1.01 -10.22 -16.46
N TRP A 144 1.75 -9.55 -15.58
CA TRP A 144 2.26 -8.20 -15.83
C TRP A 144 3.77 -8.14 -15.69
N VAL A 145 4.42 -7.37 -16.56
CA VAL A 145 5.81 -6.93 -16.36
C VAL A 145 5.82 -5.71 -15.45
N LEU A 146 6.61 -5.75 -14.39
CA LEU A 146 6.71 -4.69 -13.40
C LEU A 146 8.01 -3.86 -13.56
N PRO A 147 7.97 -2.55 -13.26
CA PRO A 147 6.81 -1.76 -12.81
C PRO A 147 5.79 -1.50 -13.92
N ALA A 148 4.51 -1.82 -13.70
CA ALA A 148 3.45 -1.67 -14.70
C ALA A 148 2.76 -0.30 -14.58
N LYS A 149 2.37 0.32 -15.70
CA LYS A 149 1.64 1.59 -15.71
C LYS A 149 0.26 1.48 -15.04
N GLU A 150 -0.41 0.34 -15.19
CA GLU A 150 -1.72 0.09 -14.55
C GLU A 150 -1.68 0.20 -13.02
N PHE A 151 -0.51 -0.05 -12.42
CA PHE A 151 -0.32 -0.01 -10.96
C PHE A 151 0.37 1.28 -10.51
N ASP A 152 0.65 2.21 -11.42
CA ASP A 152 1.19 3.51 -11.06
C ASP A 152 0.25 4.24 -10.09
N ARG A 153 0.82 4.80 -9.02
CA ARG A 153 0.10 5.48 -7.92
C ARG A 153 -0.90 4.63 -7.13
N LEU A 154 -0.97 3.31 -7.39
CA LEU A 154 -1.92 2.43 -6.70
C LEU A 154 -1.61 2.38 -5.20
N TRP A 155 -0.33 2.38 -4.82
CA TRP A 155 0.11 2.35 -3.43
C TRP A 155 -0.33 3.57 -2.60
N GLU A 156 -0.22 4.76 -3.20
CA GLU A 156 -0.59 6.04 -2.61
C GLU A 156 -2.11 6.17 -2.53
N SER A 157 -2.83 5.61 -3.51
CA SER A 157 -4.30 5.60 -3.51
C SER A 157 -4.89 4.74 -2.37
N LEU A 158 -4.17 3.74 -1.88
CA LEU A 158 -4.70 2.85 -0.85
C LEU A 158 -4.41 3.42 0.54
N ILE A 159 -5.50 3.77 1.25
CA ILE A 159 -5.44 4.39 2.57
C ILE A 159 -5.94 3.40 3.61
N TYR A 160 -5.04 3.00 4.51
CA TYR A 160 -5.27 2.03 5.56
C TYR A 160 -4.94 2.62 6.92
N GLU A 161 -5.17 1.85 7.98
CA GLU A 161 -4.65 2.16 9.31
C GLU A 161 -3.11 2.26 9.29
N THR A 162 -2.59 3.12 10.16
CA THR A 162 -1.17 3.41 10.26
C THR A 162 -0.36 2.14 10.45
N GLY A 163 0.71 1.97 9.67
CA GLY A 163 1.66 0.86 9.81
C GLY A 163 1.35 -0.38 8.98
N LEU A 164 0.12 -0.60 8.48
CA LEU A 164 -0.20 -1.82 7.71
C LEU A 164 0.68 -1.94 6.44
N LYS A 165 0.71 -0.88 5.63
CA LYS A 165 1.50 -0.83 4.39
C LYS A 165 2.99 -0.98 4.68
N GLN A 166 3.50 -0.22 5.66
CA GLN A 166 4.91 -0.27 6.04
C GLN A 166 5.32 -1.66 6.56
N ARG A 167 4.47 -2.30 7.38
CA ARG A 167 4.72 -3.65 7.90
C ARG A 167 4.85 -4.68 6.76
N LEU A 168 3.94 -4.63 5.78
CA LEU A 168 3.99 -5.53 4.63
C LEU A 168 5.23 -5.29 3.77
N LEU A 169 5.55 -4.03 3.47
CA LEU A 169 6.72 -3.65 2.68
C LEU A 169 8.02 -4.08 3.36
N ARG A 170 8.16 -3.84 4.67
CA ARG A 170 9.32 -4.24 5.47
C ARG A 170 9.53 -5.73 5.50
N TYR A 171 8.44 -6.47 5.71
CA TYR A 171 8.50 -7.92 5.74
C TYR A 171 8.98 -8.48 4.41
N ALA A 172 8.33 -8.08 3.31
CA ALA A 172 8.69 -8.56 1.98
C ALA A 172 10.12 -8.15 1.59
N SER A 173 10.52 -6.91 1.91
CA SER A 173 11.91 -6.44 1.68
C SER A 173 12.92 -7.23 2.50
N SER A 174 12.60 -7.56 3.76
CA SER A 174 13.47 -8.36 4.63
C SER A 174 13.59 -9.80 4.11
N ALA A 175 12.50 -10.39 3.63
CA ALA A 175 12.52 -11.73 3.04
C ALA A 175 13.40 -11.81 1.78
N LEU A 176 13.39 -10.76 0.95
CA LEU A 176 14.29 -10.66 -0.21
C LEU A 176 15.74 -10.42 0.23
N LEU A 177 15.97 -9.58 1.23
CA LEU A 177 17.31 -9.34 1.77
C LEU A 177 17.92 -10.60 2.40
N PHE A 178 17.16 -11.38 3.15
CA PHE A 178 17.63 -12.62 3.78
C PHE A 178 18.08 -13.63 2.73
N THR A 179 17.29 -13.72 1.66
CA THR A 179 17.64 -14.50 0.49
C THR A 179 18.94 -14.01 -0.15
N GLU A 180 19.07 -12.69 -0.37
CA GLU A 180 20.27 -12.10 -0.98
C GLU A 180 21.53 -12.38 -0.15
N LYS A 181 21.41 -12.34 1.18
CA LYS A 181 22.52 -12.65 2.09
C LYS A 181 22.78 -14.15 2.28
N GLY A 182 22.01 -15.02 1.61
CA GLY A 182 22.19 -16.46 1.68
C GLY A 182 21.92 -17.03 3.08
N VAL A 183 20.98 -16.44 3.82
CA VAL A 183 20.56 -16.96 5.13
C VAL A 183 19.98 -18.37 4.94
N ASP A 184 20.38 -19.32 5.78
CA ASP A 184 19.89 -20.70 5.70
C ASP A 184 18.43 -20.78 6.18
N PRO A 185 17.47 -21.15 5.30
CA PRO A 185 16.06 -21.27 5.66
C PRO A 185 15.79 -22.40 6.68
N CYS A 186 16.72 -23.35 6.87
CA CYS A 186 16.60 -24.40 7.87
C CYS A 186 16.86 -23.90 9.29
N LEU A 187 17.69 -22.85 9.44
CA LEU A 187 18.05 -22.25 10.72
C LEU A 187 17.11 -21.10 11.10
N VAL A 188 16.80 -20.27 10.11
CA VAL A 188 15.88 -19.15 10.25
C VAL A 188 14.75 -19.41 9.26
N SER A 189 13.56 -19.79 9.75
CA SER A 189 12.45 -20.16 8.88
C SER A 189 11.62 -18.94 8.46
N TRP A 190 11.40 -18.77 7.16
CA TRP A 190 10.37 -17.89 6.60
C TRP A 190 9.81 -18.52 5.31
N ASN A 191 8.51 -18.44 5.10
CA ASN A 191 7.80 -19.09 3.99
C ASN A 191 7.54 -18.17 2.78
N ARG A 192 7.88 -16.88 2.85
CA ARG A 192 7.66 -15.87 1.77
C ARG A 192 6.19 -15.77 1.33
N ILE A 193 5.25 -16.17 2.18
CA ILE A 193 3.81 -16.15 1.91
C ILE A 193 3.14 -15.07 2.75
N ILE A 194 2.43 -14.18 2.08
CA ILE A 194 1.61 -13.12 2.67
C ILE A 194 0.14 -13.46 2.44
N LEU A 195 -0.66 -13.47 3.51
CA LEU A 195 -2.11 -13.67 3.46
C LEU A 195 -2.82 -12.40 3.93
N LEU A 196 -3.58 -11.80 3.02
CA LEU A 196 -4.48 -10.69 3.31
C LEU A 196 -5.92 -11.21 3.40
N HIS A 197 -6.61 -10.95 4.50
CA HIS A 197 -7.99 -11.39 4.66
C HIS A 197 -8.90 -10.29 5.21
N GLY A 198 -10.18 -10.33 4.88
CA GLY A 198 -11.14 -9.31 5.32
C GLY A 198 -12.31 -9.17 4.37
N PRO A 199 -13.31 -8.32 4.66
CA PRO A 199 -14.51 -8.20 3.85
C PRO A 199 -14.21 -7.79 2.39
N PRO A 200 -15.09 -8.11 1.43
CA PRO A 200 -14.90 -7.73 0.05
C PRO A 200 -14.89 -6.20 -0.12
N GLY A 201 -14.16 -5.72 -1.13
CA GLY A 201 -14.09 -4.28 -1.43
C GLY A 201 -13.17 -3.44 -0.54
N THR A 202 -12.34 -4.07 0.32
CA THR A 202 -11.32 -3.38 1.14
C THR A 202 -9.95 -3.21 0.44
N GLY A 203 -9.84 -3.60 -0.82
CA GLY A 203 -8.64 -3.37 -1.63
C GLY A 203 -7.50 -4.37 -1.42
N LYS A 204 -7.77 -5.57 -0.89
CA LYS A 204 -6.76 -6.63 -0.67
C LYS A 204 -5.95 -6.96 -1.94
N THR A 205 -6.64 -7.26 -3.04
CA THR A 205 -6.02 -7.56 -4.35
C THR A 205 -5.20 -6.38 -4.87
N SER A 206 -5.75 -5.16 -4.74
CA SER A 206 -5.05 -3.92 -5.10
C SER A 206 -3.80 -3.69 -4.23
N LEU A 207 -3.84 -4.03 -2.94
CA LEU A 207 -2.70 -3.90 -2.03
C LEU A 207 -1.58 -4.88 -2.40
N CYS A 208 -1.91 -6.13 -2.79
CA CYS A 208 -0.92 -7.06 -3.32
C CYS A 208 -0.25 -6.53 -4.59
N LYS A 209 -1.03 -6.02 -5.55
CA LYS A 209 -0.53 -5.41 -6.79
C LYS A 209 0.37 -4.21 -6.51
N ALA A 210 -0.05 -3.33 -5.60
CA ALA A 210 0.72 -2.17 -5.18
C ALA A 210 2.02 -2.55 -4.44
N LEU A 211 1.98 -3.60 -3.61
CA LEU A 211 3.16 -4.12 -2.92
C LEU A 211 4.18 -4.70 -3.91
N ALA A 212 3.74 -5.49 -4.89
CA ALA A 212 4.60 -6.00 -5.94
C ALA A 212 5.22 -4.86 -6.77
N GLN A 213 4.41 -3.85 -7.13
CA GLN A 213 4.89 -2.64 -7.81
C GLN A 213 6.00 -1.96 -6.99
N LYS A 214 5.77 -1.66 -5.70
CA LYS A 214 6.77 -1.01 -4.85
C LYS A 214 8.06 -1.83 -4.75
N LEU A 215 7.95 -3.14 -4.49
CA LEU A 215 9.13 -4.01 -4.39
C LEU A 215 9.90 -4.09 -5.72
N SER A 216 9.21 -4.13 -6.85
CA SER A 216 9.86 -4.13 -8.17
C SER A 216 10.68 -2.86 -8.41
N ILE A 217 10.24 -1.71 -7.89
CA ILE A 217 10.97 -0.44 -7.95
C ILE A 217 12.16 -0.47 -7.00
N ARG A 218 11.97 -0.91 -5.74
CA ARG A 218 13.03 -0.92 -4.72
C ARG A 218 14.19 -1.87 -5.06
N PHE A 219 13.86 -3.01 -5.66
CA PHE A 219 14.84 -4.05 -5.99
C PHE A 219 15.24 -4.07 -7.47
N LYS A 220 14.93 -3.01 -8.23
CA LYS A 220 15.27 -2.91 -9.67
C LYS A 220 16.76 -3.03 -9.97
N SER A 221 17.62 -2.60 -9.04
CA SER A 221 19.07 -2.74 -9.16
C SER A 221 19.56 -4.19 -9.07
N ARG A 222 18.80 -5.06 -8.41
CA ARG A 222 19.12 -6.48 -8.22
C ARG A 222 18.45 -7.37 -9.26
N TYR A 223 17.20 -7.07 -9.60
CA TYR A 223 16.41 -7.85 -10.55
C TYR A 223 16.17 -7.02 -11.80
N SER A 224 16.71 -7.47 -12.93
CA SER A 224 16.53 -6.81 -14.23
C SER A 224 15.09 -6.91 -14.70
N LEU A 225 14.44 -8.04 -14.39
CA LEU A 225 13.05 -8.32 -14.72
C LEU A 225 12.25 -8.55 -13.42
N CYS A 226 11.02 -8.06 -13.41
CA CYS A 226 10.06 -8.32 -12.33
C CYS A 226 8.73 -8.65 -12.98
N GLN A 227 8.03 -9.68 -12.52
CA GLN A 227 6.74 -10.09 -13.08
C GLN A 227 5.72 -10.36 -11.98
N LEU A 228 4.45 -10.07 -12.25
CA LEU A 228 3.31 -10.42 -11.41
C LEU A 228 2.43 -11.42 -12.15
N VAL A 229 2.17 -12.58 -11.55
CA VAL A 229 1.19 -13.55 -12.03
C VAL A 229 0.00 -13.55 -11.07
N GLU A 230 -1.15 -13.05 -11.50
CA GLU A 230 -2.41 -13.12 -10.76
C GLU A 230 -3.21 -14.33 -11.21
N VAL A 231 -3.60 -15.17 -10.26
CA VAL A 231 -4.39 -16.37 -10.45
C VAL A 231 -5.67 -16.21 -9.64
N ASN A 232 -6.82 -16.16 -10.31
CA ASN A 232 -8.11 -16.17 -9.61
C ASN A 232 -8.44 -17.63 -9.23
N ALA A 233 -8.47 -17.92 -7.93
CA ALA A 233 -8.62 -19.29 -7.43
C ALA A 233 -9.99 -19.90 -7.78
N HIS A 234 -11.06 -19.09 -7.80
CA HIS A 234 -12.40 -19.54 -8.15
C HIS A 234 -12.49 -19.99 -9.63
N SER A 235 -11.98 -19.16 -10.54
CA SER A 235 -11.91 -19.45 -11.98
C SER A 235 -10.97 -20.63 -12.28
N LEU A 236 -9.82 -20.69 -11.61
CA LEU A 236 -8.86 -21.79 -11.73
C LEU A 236 -9.52 -23.13 -11.38
N PHE A 237 -10.25 -23.16 -10.27
CA PHE A 237 -10.90 -24.37 -9.77
C PHE A 237 -12.01 -24.85 -10.71
N SER A 238 -12.91 -23.96 -11.14
CA SER A 238 -13.98 -24.28 -12.09
C SER A 238 -13.44 -24.93 -13.38
N LYS A 239 -12.39 -24.36 -13.98
CA LYS A 239 -11.78 -24.90 -15.21
C LYS A 239 -11.01 -26.20 -14.99
N TRP A 240 -10.37 -26.36 -13.83
CA TRP A 240 -9.66 -27.60 -13.50
C TRP A 240 -10.62 -28.80 -13.48
N PHE A 241 -11.86 -28.58 -13.03
CA PHE A 241 -12.93 -29.59 -13.02
C PHE A 241 -13.54 -29.86 -14.39
N SER A 242 -13.70 -28.84 -15.23
CA SER A 242 -14.36 -28.99 -16.53
C SER A 242 -13.44 -29.47 -17.65
N GLU A 243 -12.18 -29.01 -17.73
CA GLU A 243 -11.40 -29.06 -18.98
C GLU A 243 -9.87 -29.29 -18.83
N SER A 244 -9.44 -30.16 -17.89
CA SER A 244 -8.08 -30.76 -17.78
C SER A 244 -7.12 -30.06 -16.82
N GLY A 245 -6.67 -30.78 -15.79
CA GLY A 245 -5.54 -30.38 -14.93
C GLY A 245 -4.20 -30.13 -15.63
N LYS A 246 -4.14 -30.34 -16.94
CA LYS A 246 -3.07 -29.89 -17.82
C LYS A 246 -2.90 -28.37 -17.81
N LEU A 247 -3.99 -27.59 -17.72
CA LEU A 247 -3.92 -26.12 -17.72
C LEU A 247 -3.17 -25.61 -16.48
N VAL A 248 -3.47 -26.17 -15.32
CA VAL A 248 -2.80 -25.72 -14.10
C VAL A 248 -1.37 -26.24 -14.01
N ALA A 249 -1.11 -27.46 -14.48
CA ALA A 249 0.26 -27.92 -14.65
C ALA A 249 1.07 -27.00 -15.58
N LYS A 250 0.49 -26.53 -16.69
CA LYS A 250 1.12 -25.54 -17.58
C LYS A 250 1.35 -24.19 -16.92
N LEU A 251 0.39 -23.68 -16.14
CA LEU A 251 0.55 -22.44 -15.38
C LEU A 251 1.74 -22.52 -14.42
N PHE A 252 1.80 -23.57 -13.60
CA PHE A 252 2.92 -23.74 -12.67
C PHE A 252 4.24 -24.02 -13.37
N GLN A 253 4.22 -24.69 -14.53
CA GLN A 253 5.42 -24.84 -15.35
C GLN A 253 5.90 -23.48 -15.88
N LYS A 254 4.98 -22.63 -16.37
CA LYS A 254 5.32 -21.26 -16.82
C LYS A 254 5.92 -20.44 -15.68
N ILE A 255 5.32 -20.48 -14.49
CA ILE A 255 5.86 -19.82 -13.30
C ILE A 255 7.24 -20.41 -12.95
N GLN A 256 7.40 -21.74 -13.06
CA GLN A 256 8.69 -22.38 -12.83
C GLN A 256 9.76 -21.85 -13.79
N ASP A 257 9.46 -21.80 -15.09
CA ASP A 257 10.37 -21.29 -16.12
C ASP A 257 10.77 -19.82 -15.84
N MET A 258 9.85 -19.01 -15.29
CA MET A 258 10.13 -17.63 -14.89
C MET A 258 11.08 -17.53 -13.69
N VAL A 259 10.93 -18.41 -12.69
CA VAL A 259 11.71 -18.36 -11.44
C VAL A 259 13.09 -19.02 -11.56
N GLU A 260 13.28 -19.86 -12.58
CA GLU A 260 14.59 -20.42 -12.93
C GLU A 260 15.59 -19.34 -13.36
N ASP A 261 15.11 -18.18 -13.84
CA ASP A 261 15.93 -16.99 -14.04
C ASP A 261 16.14 -16.22 -12.72
N GLU A 262 17.33 -16.32 -12.13
CA GLU A 262 17.70 -15.62 -10.88
C GLU A 262 17.72 -14.09 -10.99
N SER A 263 17.67 -13.55 -12.21
CA SER A 263 17.57 -12.11 -12.49
C SER A 263 16.12 -11.61 -12.53
N ASN A 264 15.16 -12.54 -12.48
CA ASN A 264 13.73 -12.27 -12.49
C ASN A 264 13.12 -12.38 -11.09
N LEU A 265 12.43 -11.34 -10.61
CA LEU A 265 11.66 -11.37 -9.36
C LEU A 265 10.19 -11.63 -9.67
N VAL A 266 9.67 -12.77 -9.21
CA VAL A 266 8.32 -13.22 -9.53
C VAL A 266 7.39 -13.08 -8.32
N PHE A 267 6.30 -12.35 -8.53
CA PHE A 267 5.20 -12.21 -7.57
C PHE A 267 4.05 -13.11 -8.02
N VAL A 268 3.60 -14.02 -7.16
CA VAL A 268 2.45 -14.89 -7.43
C VAL A 268 1.30 -14.46 -6.54
N LEU A 269 0.25 -13.88 -7.12
CA LEU A 269 -0.97 -13.46 -6.44
C LEU A 269 -2.06 -14.50 -6.64
N MET A 270 -2.45 -15.20 -5.58
CA MET A 270 -3.61 -16.09 -5.56
C MET A 270 -4.81 -15.34 -4.95
N ASP A 271 -5.75 -14.93 -5.78
CA ASP A 271 -6.92 -14.15 -5.36
C ASP A 271 -8.10 -15.09 -5.00
N GLU A 272 -8.87 -14.72 -3.98
CA GLU A 272 -10.10 -15.42 -3.54
C GLU A 272 -9.86 -16.88 -3.10
N VAL A 273 -8.82 -17.11 -2.28
CA VAL A 273 -8.45 -18.47 -1.83
C VAL A 273 -9.51 -19.15 -0.95
N GLU A 274 -10.52 -18.42 -0.45
CA GLU A 274 -11.69 -19.00 0.22
C GLU A 274 -12.44 -20.01 -0.64
N SER A 275 -12.42 -19.84 -1.97
CA SER A 275 -13.09 -20.75 -2.89
C SER A 275 -12.50 -22.16 -2.80
N LEU A 276 -11.18 -22.26 -2.59
CA LEU A 276 -10.47 -23.51 -2.41
C LEU A 276 -10.79 -24.16 -1.06
N ALA A 277 -10.87 -23.34 -0.01
CA ALA A 277 -11.25 -23.78 1.33
C ALA A 277 -12.67 -24.37 1.33
N ALA A 278 -13.61 -23.65 0.69
CA ALA A 278 -15.01 -24.06 0.57
C ALA A 278 -15.15 -25.39 -0.18
N ALA A 279 -14.46 -25.56 -1.32
CA ALA A 279 -14.47 -26.80 -2.08
C ALA A 279 -13.88 -27.98 -1.28
N ARG A 280 -12.81 -27.73 -0.49
CA ARG A 280 -12.24 -28.76 0.39
C ARG A 280 -13.22 -29.17 1.49
N HIS A 281 -13.89 -28.20 2.12
CA HIS A 281 -14.91 -28.47 3.15
C HIS A 281 -16.13 -29.21 2.58
N ALA A 282 -16.60 -28.82 1.38
CA ALA A 282 -17.74 -29.44 0.71
C ALA A 282 -17.49 -30.91 0.32
N ALA A 283 -16.25 -31.28 -0.01
CA ALA A 283 -15.92 -32.69 -0.24
C ALA A 283 -15.74 -33.49 1.06
N LEU A 284 -15.21 -32.88 2.13
CA LEU A 284 -15.12 -33.53 3.44
C LEU A 284 -16.50 -33.83 4.03
N SER A 285 -17.50 -32.99 3.75
CA SER A 285 -18.91 -33.21 4.14
C SER A 285 -19.67 -34.17 3.21
N GLY A 286 -19.05 -34.66 2.13
CA GLY A 286 -19.65 -35.57 1.15
C GLY A 286 -20.62 -34.92 0.16
N SER A 287 -20.70 -33.59 0.14
CA SER A 287 -21.54 -32.84 -0.82
C SER A 287 -20.91 -32.68 -2.21
N GLU A 288 -19.58 -32.80 -2.30
CA GLU A 288 -18.82 -32.77 -3.56
C GLU A 288 -17.91 -34.00 -3.69
N PRO A 289 -17.52 -34.39 -4.92
CA PRO A 289 -16.61 -35.51 -5.14
C PRO A 289 -15.25 -35.28 -4.48
N SER A 290 -14.65 -36.34 -3.94
CA SER A 290 -13.33 -36.33 -3.28
C SER A 290 -12.16 -35.82 -4.14
N ASP A 291 -12.38 -35.64 -5.44
CA ASP A 291 -11.41 -35.10 -6.38
C ASP A 291 -11.05 -33.63 -6.07
N SER A 292 -11.93 -32.86 -5.44
CA SER A 292 -11.64 -31.46 -5.03
C SER A 292 -10.53 -31.38 -4.00
N ILE A 293 -10.53 -32.30 -3.03
CA ILE A 293 -9.47 -32.39 -2.01
C ILE A 293 -8.13 -32.69 -2.69
N ARG A 294 -8.11 -33.57 -3.70
CA ARG A 294 -6.89 -33.91 -4.43
C ARG A 294 -6.35 -32.71 -5.19
N VAL A 295 -7.21 -31.91 -5.80
CA VAL A 295 -6.85 -30.69 -6.55
C VAL A 295 -6.28 -29.63 -5.62
N VAL A 296 -6.96 -29.35 -4.50
CA VAL A 296 -6.47 -28.36 -3.52
C VAL A 296 -5.11 -28.77 -2.95
N ASN A 297 -4.92 -30.05 -2.63
CA ASN A 297 -3.62 -30.55 -2.16
C ASN A 297 -2.53 -30.46 -3.23
N ALA A 298 -2.85 -30.69 -4.51
CA ALA A 298 -1.90 -30.53 -5.60
C ALA A 298 -1.47 -29.06 -5.76
N LEU A 299 -2.42 -28.12 -5.68
CA LEU A 299 -2.14 -26.69 -5.71
C LEU A 299 -1.24 -26.25 -4.55
N LEU A 300 -1.56 -26.65 -3.32
CA LEU A 300 -0.74 -26.36 -2.14
C LEU A 300 0.67 -26.93 -2.28
N THR A 301 0.80 -28.13 -2.85
CA THR A 301 2.11 -28.74 -3.12
C THR A 301 2.93 -27.91 -4.13
N GLN A 302 2.29 -27.35 -5.16
CA GLN A 302 2.98 -26.48 -6.11
C GLN A 302 3.39 -25.16 -5.47
N MET A 303 2.54 -24.56 -4.62
CA MET A 303 2.90 -23.36 -3.85
C MET A 303 4.09 -23.63 -2.90
N ASP A 304 4.11 -24.78 -2.22
CA ASP A 304 5.22 -25.19 -1.36
C ASP A 304 6.53 -25.42 -2.14
N ARG A 305 6.47 -25.74 -3.44
CA ARG A 305 7.64 -25.78 -4.31
C ARG A 305 8.08 -24.38 -4.70
N LEU A 306 7.15 -23.53 -5.11
CA LEU A 306 7.45 -22.15 -5.52
C LEU A 306 8.10 -21.33 -4.41
N LYS A 307 7.65 -21.48 -3.16
CA LYS A 307 8.22 -20.73 -2.03
C LYS A 307 9.70 -21.03 -1.76
N SER A 308 10.20 -22.20 -2.21
CA SER A 308 11.61 -22.56 -2.04
C SER A 308 12.55 -21.70 -2.89
N TRP A 309 12.03 -21.12 -3.98
CA TRP A 309 12.83 -20.28 -4.87
C TRP A 309 13.14 -18.92 -4.24
N PRO A 310 14.40 -18.46 -4.32
CA PRO A 310 14.88 -17.23 -3.68
C PRO A 310 14.15 -15.96 -4.17
N ASN A 311 13.78 -15.95 -5.43
CA ASN A 311 13.24 -14.84 -6.19
C ASN A 311 11.71 -14.88 -6.31
N VAL A 312 11.02 -15.51 -5.35
CA VAL A 312 9.55 -15.65 -5.34
C VAL A 312 8.93 -15.07 -4.08
N ILE A 313 7.88 -14.26 -4.26
CA ILE A 313 6.98 -13.86 -3.18
C ILE A 313 5.56 -14.30 -3.55
N ILE A 314 4.92 -15.03 -2.65
CA ILE A 314 3.54 -15.49 -2.82
C ILE A 314 2.62 -14.60 -1.98
N MET A 315 1.60 -14.04 -2.61
CA MET A 315 0.57 -13.24 -1.98
C MET A 315 -0.78 -13.93 -2.17
N THR A 316 -1.58 -13.96 -1.12
CA THR A 316 -2.89 -14.63 -1.12
C THR A 316 -3.93 -13.66 -0.56
N THR A 317 -5.12 -13.65 -1.13
CA THR A 317 -6.23 -12.84 -0.61
C THR A 317 -7.41 -13.73 -0.22
N SER A 318 -8.13 -13.36 0.83
CA SER A 318 -9.41 -13.99 1.14
C SER A 318 -10.50 -13.02 1.59
N ASN A 319 -11.73 -13.20 1.11
CA ASN A 319 -12.88 -12.39 1.51
C ASN A 319 -13.57 -12.88 2.80
N ILE A 320 -13.26 -14.08 3.28
CA ILE A 320 -13.89 -14.65 4.47
C ILE A 320 -12.92 -14.57 5.64
N THR A 321 -13.30 -13.89 6.71
CA THR A 321 -12.47 -13.75 7.91
C THR A 321 -12.40 -15.03 8.74
N ASP A 322 -13.50 -15.78 8.79
CA ASP A 322 -13.67 -16.87 9.77
C ASP A 322 -13.46 -18.27 9.18
N ALA A 323 -13.47 -18.41 7.85
CA ALA A 323 -13.43 -19.69 7.14
C ALA A 323 -12.24 -19.81 6.16
N ILE A 324 -11.06 -19.34 6.57
CA ILE A 324 -9.84 -19.56 5.79
C ILE A 324 -9.32 -20.97 6.08
N ASP A 325 -8.87 -21.68 5.04
CA ASP A 325 -8.28 -23.00 5.22
C ASP A 325 -7.03 -22.94 6.11
N VAL A 326 -6.99 -23.80 7.12
CA VAL A 326 -5.83 -23.99 8.01
C VAL A 326 -4.54 -24.20 7.22
N ALA A 327 -4.60 -24.86 6.06
CA ALA A 327 -3.45 -25.10 5.20
C ALA A 327 -2.81 -23.81 4.64
N PHE A 328 -3.60 -22.79 4.32
CA PHE A 328 -3.06 -21.48 3.88
C PHE A 328 -2.55 -20.69 5.08
N VAL A 329 -3.31 -20.72 6.17
CA VAL A 329 -3.02 -20.03 7.42
C VAL A 329 -1.66 -20.48 7.95
N ASP A 330 -1.40 -21.79 8.09
CA ASP A 330 -0.14 -22.34 8.61
C ASP A 330 1.08 -22.06 7.72
N ARG A 331 0.87 -21.81 6.43
CA ARG A 331 1.94 -21.50 5.48
C ARG A 331 2.27 -20.01 5.40
N ALA A 332 1.37 -19.13 5.81
CA ALA A 332 1.55 -17.69 5.74
C ALA A 332 2.33 -17.16 6.95
N ASP A 333 3.46 -16.50 6.68
CA ASP A 333 4.25 -15.84 7.74
C ASP A 333 3.56 -14.56 8.22
N ILE A 334 2.92 -13.85 7.28
CA ILE A 334 2.08 -12.70 7.59
C ILE A 334 0.62 -13.04 7.32
N ARG A 335 -0.18 -12.85 8.36
CA ARG A 335 -1.64 -12.84 8.30
C ARG A 335 -2.09 -11.43 8.65
N ALA A 336 -2.56 -10.69 7.65
CA ALA A 336 -2.98 -9.30 7.83
C ALA A 336 -4.48 -9.19 7.55
N TYR A 337 -5.21 -8.75 8.59
CA TYR A 337 -6.61 -8.40 8.45
C TYR A 337 -6.74 -7.01 7.81
N VAL A 338 -7.55 -6.91 6.76
CA VAL A 338 -7.85 -5.66 6.04
C VAL A 338 -9.35 -5.39 6.17
N GLY A 339 -9.70 -4.69 7.25
CA GLY A 339 -11.07 -4.31 7.59
C GLY A 339 -11.61 -3.12 6.79
N PRO A 340 -12.87 -2.73 7.04
CA PRO A 340 -13.40 -1.49 6.52
C PRO A 340 -12.60 -0.28 7.05
N PRO A 341 -12.45 0.80 6.26
CA PRO A 341 -11.62 1.94 6.62
C PRO A 341 -12.11 2.67 7.89
N ALA A 342 -11.16 3.00 8.77
CA ALA A 342 -11.36 3.87 9.92
C ALA A 342 -11.73 5.30 9.50
N LEU A 343 -12.23 6.13 10.44
CA LEU A 343 -12.71 7.49 10.14
C LEU A 343 -11.66 8.35 9.40
N GLN A 344 -10.40 8.30 9.85
CA GLN A 344 -9.29 8.98 9.19
C GLN A 344 -9.13 8.54 7.73
N ALA A 345 -9.12 7.22 7.48
CA ALA A 345 -9.00 6.69 6.13
C ALA A 345 -10.21 7.07 5.25
N ARG A 346 -11.44 7.04 5.80
CA ARG A 346 -12.65 7.49 5.08
C ARG A 346 -12.56 8.95 4.68
N TYR A 347 -12.14 9.81 5.61
CA TYR A 347 -11.93 11.23 5.34
C TYR A 347 -10.92 11.45 4.22
N GLU A 348 -9.74 10.82 4.30
CA GLU A 348 -8.69 10.98 3.30
C GLU A 348 -9.09 10.42 1.92
N ILE A 349 -9.84 9.31 1.87
CA ILE A 349 -10.39 8.79 0.62
C ILE A 349 -11.32 9.82 -0.01
N LEU A 350 -12.31 10.32 0.74
CA LEU A 350 -13.27 11.31 0.24
C LEU A 350 -12.57 12.64 -0.15
N ARG A 351 -11.59 13.08 0.64
CA ARG A 351 -10.73 14.24 0.35
C ARG A 351 -9.99 14.08 -0.96
N SER A 352 -9.32 12.94 -1.17
CA SER A 352 -8.59 12.66 -2.42
C SER A 352 -9.52 12.68 -3.64
N CYS A 353 -10.73 12.12 -3.50
CA CYS A 353 -11.74 12.17 -4.55
C CYS A 353 -12.18 13.61 -4.84
N LEU A 354 -12.40 14.41 -3.79
CA LEU A 354 -12.83 15.80 -3.96
C LEU A 354 -11.73 16.65 -4.63
N GLN A 355 -10.47 16.47 -4.22
CA GLN A 355 -9.31 17.12 -4.86
C GLN A 355 -9.21 16.75 -6.35
N GLU A 356 -9.44 15.50 -6.72
CA GLU A 356 -9.43 15.08 -8.12
C GLU A 356 -10.57 15.71 -8.94
N LEU A 357 -11.77 15.80 -8.36
CA LEU A 357 -12.91 16.46 -9.01
C LEU A 357 -12.72 17.98 -9.15
N LEU A 358 -12.02 18.61 -8.21
CA LEU A 358 -11.61 20.01 -8.28
C LEU A 358 -10.52 20.21 -9.34
N ARG A 359 -9.50 19.36 -9.35
CA ARG A 359 -8.38 19.39 -10.33
C ARG A 359 -8.88 19.25 -11.77
N THR A 360 -9.90 18.41 -11.99
CA THR A 360 -10.52 18.20 -13.31
C THR A 360 -11.54 19.28 -13.68
N GLY A 361 -11.87 20.20 -12.77
CA GLY A 361 -12.83 21.29 -12.99
C GLY A 361 -14.30 20.85 -12.99
N ILE A 362 -14.60 19.62 -12.57
CA ILE A 362 -15.99 19.15 -12.38
C ILE A 362 -16.66 19.93 -11.23
N LEU A 363 -15.89 20.17 -10.17
CA LEU A 363 -16.27 21.01 -9.04
C LEU A 363 -15.56 22.36 -9.11
N LYS A 364 -16.25 23.40 -8.64
CA LYS A 364 -15.64 24.73 -8.45
C LYS A 364 -15.72 25.16 -7.00
N PHE A 365 -14.67 25.83 -6.54
CA PHE A 365 -14.75 26.57 -5.28
C PHE A 365 -15.62 27.83 -5.48
N PRO A 366 -16.37 28.23 -4.45
CA PRO A 366 -17.22 29.42 -4.50
C PRO A 366 -16.45 30.75 -4.65
N GLN A 367 -15.12 30.77 -4.46
CA GLN A 367 -14.28 31.96 -4.63
C GLN A 367 -12.95 31.60 -5.32
N ASP A 368 -12.45 32.47 -6.21
CA ASP A 368 -11.21 32.33 -7.00
C ASP A 368 -9.92 32.51 -6.15
N HIS A 369 -9.85 31.93 -4.96
CA HIS A 369 -8.62 31.92 -4.17
C HIS A 369 -7.70 30.78 -4.63
N GLU A 370 -6.50 31.13 -5.08
CA GLU A 370 -5.53 30.26 -5.74
C GLU A 370 -5.03 29.06 -4.90
N ASP A 371 -5.24 29.08 -3.57
CA ASP A 371 -4.88 27.96 -2.67
C ASP A 371 -6.10 27.09 -2.33
N HIS A 372 -6.32 26.05 -3.13
CA HIS A 372 -7.43 25.11 -3.03
C HIS A 372 -7.16 23.88 -2.15
N ASP A 373 -6.15 23.92 -1.29
CA ASP A 373 -5.73 22.73 -0.54
C ASP A 373 -6.67 22.42 0.63
N LEU A 374 -7.41 21.31 0.47
CA LEU A 374 -8.15 20.70 1.55
C LEU A 374 -7.19 20.18 2.62
N LEU A 375 -7.45 20.53 3.88
CA LEU A 375 -6.66 20.10 5.03
C LEU A 375 -6.69 18.57 5.14
N ASN A 376 -5.56 17.97 5.51
CA ASN A 376 -5.52 16.55 5.88
C ASN A 376 -6.20 16.34 7.24
N TYR A 377 -6.50 15.08 7.56
CA TYR A 377 -7.22 14.71 8.77
C TYR A 377 -6.51 15.13 10.06
N SER A 378 -5.19 14.99 10.13
CA SER A 378 -4.39 15.36 11.31
C SER A 378 -4.45 16.85 11.58
N THR A 379 -4.17 17.68 10.57
CA THR A 379 -4.23 19.15 10.68
C THR A 379 -5.64 19.63 11.01
N LEU A 380 -6.66 18.99 10.42
CA LEU A 380 -8.05 19.31 10.72
C LEU A 380 -8.37 19.02 12.20
N LYS A 381 -7.94 17.87 12.72
CA LYS A 381 -8.16 17.46 14.11
C LYS A 381 -7.44 18.38 15.10
N GLU A 382 -6.22 18.83 14.79
CA GLU A 382 -5.50 19.81 15.59
C GLU A 382 -6.24 21.17 15.65
N LYS A 383 -6.72 21.67 14.50
CA LYS A 383 -7.50 22.91 14.44
C LYS A 383 -8.83 22.81 15.19
N LEU A 384 -9.48 21.64 15.17
CA LEU A 384 -10.70 21.39 15.95
C LEU A 384 -10.44 21.46 17.46
N ASN A 385 -9.29 20.98 17.93
CA ASN A 385 -8.93 21.01 19.34
C ASN A 385 -8.57 22.43 19.83
N THR A 386 -8.12 23.32 18.93
CA THR A 386 -7.53 24.62 19.31
C THR A 386 -8.55 25.74 19.55
N SER A 387 -9.86 25.50 19.37
CA SER A 387 -10.99 26.29 19.91
C SER A 387 -10.94 27.84 19.82
N GLU A 388 -10.22 28.45 18.89
CA GLU A 388 -10.26 29.90 18.64
C GLU A 388 -10.33 30.17 17.13
N LEU A 389 -11.54 30.29 16.58
CA LEU A 389 -11.74 30.79 15.21
C LEU A 389 -12.90 31.78 15.22
N GLU A 390 -12.57 33.04 15.49
CA GLU A 390 -13.38 34.19 15.08
C GLU A 390 -13.39 34.22 13.54
N ASN A 391 -14.48 33.76 12.92
CA ASN A 391 -14.71 33.56 11.48
C ASN A 391 -13.98 32.34 10.85
N PRO A 392 -14.63 31.16 10.77
CA PRO A 392 -14.06 30.02 10.05
C PRO A 392 -13.94 30.34 8.56
N GLN A 393 -12.72 30.20 8.02
CA GLN A 393 -12.48 30.23 6.57
C GLN A 393 -13.39 29.20 5.88
N GLU A 394 -13.97 29.53 4.72
CA GLU A 394 -14.91 28.64 4.00
C GLU A 394 -14.30 27.26 3.69
N SER A 395 -12.98 27.18 3.48
CA SER A 395 -12.24 25.93 3.30
C SER A 395 -12.29 25.02 4.54
N LEU A 396 -12.25 25.59 5.74
CA LEU A 396 -12.37 24.87 7.00
C LEU A 396 -13.80 24.32 7.17
N LEU A 397 -14.82 25.14 6.85
CA LEU A 397 -16.22 24.69 6.89
C LEU A 397 -16.48 23.55 5.90
N LEU A 398 -15.87 23.59 4.71
CA LEU A 398 -15.94 22.49 3.76
C LEU A 398 -15.28 21.22 4.30
N CYS A 399 -14.10 21.35 4.92
CA CYS A 399 -13.41 20.23 5.58
C CYS A 399 -14.26 19.64 6.72
N TRP A 400 -15.01 20.45 7.45
CA TRP A 400 -15.94 19.99 8.50
C TRP A 400 -17.10 19.19 7.92
N LYS A 401 -17.75 19.69 6.86
CA LYS A 401 -18.81 18.93 6.18
C LYS A 401 -18.30 17.64 5.57
N LEU A 402 -17.06 17.63 5.07
CA LEU A 402 -16.42 16.43 4.57
C LEU A 402 -16.15 15.41 5.69
N LEU A 403 -15.81 15.88 6.90
CA LEU A 403 -15.69 15.03 8.08
C LEU A 403 -17.05 14.42 8.47
N GLU A 404 -18.13 15.21 8.46
CA GLU A 404 -19.49 14.70 8.66
C GLU A 404 -19.86 13.63 7.61
N ALA A 405 -19.51 13.85 6.34
CA ALA A 405 -19.69 12.84 5.30
C ALA A 405 -18.90 11.55 5.60
N ALA A 406 -17.66 11.66 6.07
CA ALA A 406 -16.85 10.52 6.47
C ALA A 406 -17.43 9.77 7.68
N GLU A 407 -18.03 10.47 8.64
CA GLU A 407 -18.76 9.86 9.77
C GLU A 407 -20.00 9.12 9.27
N ALA A 408 -20.77 9.72 8.37
CA ALA A 408 -21.95 9.11 7.75
C ALA A 408 -21.62 7.86 6.92
N CYS A 409 -20.37 7.68 6.50
CA CYS A 409 -19.91 6.51 5.74
C CYS A 409 -19.43 5.32 6.60
N GLN A 410 -19.80 5.25 7.89
CA GLN A 410 -19.37 4.17 8.77
C GLN A 410 -19.81 2.80 8.23
N GLY A 411 -18.87 1.85 8.17
CA GLY A 411 -19.10 0.48 7.68
C GLY A 411 -18.98 0.30 6.15
N LEU A 412 -18.92 1.38 5.38
CA LEU A 412 -18.75 1.30 3.93
C LEU A 412 -17.38 0.73 3.53
N SER A 413 -17.34 -0.09 2.48
CA SER A 413 -16.10 -0.59 1.90
C SER A 413 -15.34 0.52 1.16
N GLY A 414 -14.02 0.36 0.99
CA GLY A 414 -13.20 1.29 0.19
C GLY A 414 -13.70 1.42 -1.26
N ARG A 415 -14.19 0.32 -1.85
CA ARG A 415 -14.84 0.32 -3.17
C ARG A 415 -16.09 1.20 -3.19
N THR A 416 -16.95 1.09 -2.19
CA THR A 416 -18.17 1.91 -2.07
C THR A 416 -17.81 3.38 -1.89
N LEU A 417 -16.84 3.69 -1.02
CA LEU A 417 -16.37 5.07 -0.80
C LEU A 417 -15.87 5.74 -2.08
N ARG A 418 -15.09 5.02 -2.91
CA ARG A 418 -14.61 5.54 -4.19
C ARG A 418 -15.69 5.65 -5.26
N LYS A 419 -16.84 4.96 -5.07
CA LYS A 419 -18.02 5.06 -5.95
C LYS A 419 -18.93 6.24 -5.58
N LEU A 420 -18.96 6.65 -4.30
CA LEU A 420 -19.81 7.73 -3.81
C LEU A 420 -19.72 9.03 -4.62
N PRO A 421 -18.54 9.57 -4.97
CA PRO A 421 -18.46 10.83 -5.71
C PRO A 421 -19.19 10.79 -7.06
N PHE A 422 -19.14 9.64 -7.74
CA PHE A 422 -19.87 9.44 -8.99
C PHE A 422 -21.39 9.37 -8.76
N LEU A 423 -21.83 8.64 -7.74
CA LEU A 423 -23.26 8.57 -7.38
C LEU A 423 -23.81 9.94 -6.97
N THR A 424 -23.02 10.71 -6.21
CA THR A 424 -23.34 12.09 -5.84
C THR A 424 -23.46 12.99 -7.05
N HIS A 425 -22.50 12.92 -7.99
CA HIS A 425 -22.58 13.68 -9.24
C HIS A 425 -23.81 13.31 -10.08
N ALA A 426 -24.10 12.02 -10.21
CA ALA A 426 -25.27 11.53 -10.95
C ALA A 426 -26.61 11.93 -10.33
N ALA A 427 -26.66 12.15 -9.01
CA ALA A 427 -27.86 12.60 -8.31
C ALA A 427 -28.11 14.12 -8.45
N LEU A 428 -27.13 14.90 -8.90
CA LEU A 428 -27.25 16.35 -9.02
C LEU A 428 -27.98 16.74 -10.32
N PRO A 429 -28.89 17.75 -10.27
CA PRO A 429 -29.68 18.17 -11.42
C PRO A 429 -28.87 18.94 -12.48
N SER A 430 -27.71 19.50 -12.13
CA SER A 430 -26.85 20.29 -13.01
C SER A 430 -25.50 19.59 -13.24
N PRO A 431 -25.29 18.91 -14.39
CA PRO A 431 -24.08 18.11 -14.63
C PRO A 431 -22.83 18.96 -14.92
N SER A 432 -23.01 20.18 -15.43
CA SER A 432 -21.91 21.11 -15.73
C SER A 432 -21.73 22.12 -14.60
N CYS A 433 -20.57 22.06 -13.91
CA CYS A 433 -20.14 23.01 -12.88
C CYS A 433 -20.99 22.99 -11.60
N CYS A 434 -20.66 22.09 -10.66
CA CYS A 434 -21.28 22.06 -9.35
C CYS A 434 -20.46 22.85 -8.32
N GLU A 435 -21.14 23.62 -7.46
CA GLU A 435 -20.54 24.22 -6.27
C GLU A 435 -20.14 23.13 -5.27
N THR A 436 -18.90 23.19 -4.79
CA THR A 436 -18.34 22.18 -3.88
C THR A 436 -19.16 21.99 -2.59
N SER A 437 -19.73 23.07 -2.04
CA SER A 437 -20.58 23.00 -0.83
C SER A 437 -21.88 22.22 -1.06
N LYS A 438 -22.52 22.39 -2.23
CA LYS A 438 -23.73 21.64 -2.61
C LYS A 438 -23.39 20.18 -2.84
N PHE A 439 -22.27 19.91 -3.51
CA PHE A 439 -21.79 18.55 -3.74
C PHE A 439 -21.57 17.78 -2.44
N VAL A 440 -20.88 18.37 -1.46
CA VAL A 440 -20.64 17.70 -0.18
C VAL A 440 -21.93 17.50 0.62
N HIS A 441 -22.91 18.40 0.53
CA HIS A 441 -24.22 18.18 1.15
C HIS A 441 -24.93 16.95 0.55
N THR A 442 -25.00 16.87 -0.78
CA THR A 442 -25.58 15.70 -1.46
C THR A 442 -24.77 14.43 -1.20
N LEU A 443 -23.44 14.53 -1.04
CA LEU A 443 -22.59 13.40 -0.66
C LEU A 443 -23.01 12.79 0.68
N ILE A 444 -23.33 13.63 1.69
CA ILE A 444 -23.80 13.16 3.01
C ILE A 444 -25.13 12.42 2.87
N GLU A 445 -26.07 12.94 2.07
CA GLU A 445 -27.37 12.30 1.85
C GLU A 445 -27.24 10.93 1.15
N ILE A 446 -26.41 10.85 0.10
CA ILE A 446 -26.13 9.60 -0.61
C ILE A 446 -25.40 8.60 0.30
N ALA A 447 -24.44 9.06 1.10
CA ALA A 447 -23.75 8.21 2.07
C ALA A 447 -24.71 7.58 3.09
N LYS A 448 -25.62 8.38 3.67
CA LYS A 448 -26.64 7.89 4.62
C LYS A 448 -27.57 6.86 3.96
N ARG A 449 -27.91 7.07 2.69
CA ARG A 449 -28.72 6.13 1.92
C ARG A 449 -27.99 4.80 1.70
N GLU A 450 -26.75 4.81 1.23
CA GLU A 450 -25.95 3.60 1.01
C GLU A 450 -25.72 2.81 2.31
N VAL A 451 -25.48 3.51 3.43
CA VAL A 451 -25.39 2.86 4.75
C VAL A 451 -26.72 2.25 5.18
N SER A 452 -27.85 2.89 4.88
CA SER A 452 -29.17 2.33 5.17
C SER A 452 -29.46 1.09 4.33
N GLU A 453 -29.06 1.09 3.05
CA GLU A 453 -29.21 -0.05 2.14
C GLU A 453 -28.31 -1.24 2.53
N LEU A 454 -27.16 -1.00 3.18
CA LEU A 454 -26.31 -2.08 3.71
C LEU A 454 -26.86 -2.76 4.97
N HIS A 455 -27.68 -2.06 5.76
CA HIS A 455 -28.28 -2.59 6.99
C HIS A 455 -29.70 -3.12 6.79
N ALA A 456 -30.29 -2.90 5.62
CA ALA A 456 -31.59 -3.43 5.20
C ALA A 456 -31.43 -4.85 4.64
#